data_AF-A0A660ZR33-F1
#
_entry.id   AF-A0A660ZR33-F1
#
_cell.length_a   1.000
_cell.length_b   1.000
_cell.length_c   1.000
_cell.angle_alpha   90.00
_cell.angle_beta   90.00
_cell.angle_gamma   90.00
#
_symmetry.space_group_name_H-M   'P 1'
#
loop_
_entity.id
_entity.type
_entity.pdbx_description
1 polymer ?
#
loop_
_entity_poly.entity_id
_entity_poly.type
_entity_poly.pdbx_seq_one_letter_code
_entity_poly.pdbx_strand_id
1 'polypeptide(L)'
;MAFEQDPELTATGTSIAVDYEVGRVYANSVLASVQLARFIRALGYPARAHNLRNYLIMLVPLAVDAGIGELGRNGYVVSRKLGAKSRLSAVQT
;
A
#
# COMPACT_ATOMS: atom_id res chain seq x y z
N MET A 1 -2.42 -1.36 5.44
CA MET A 1 -1.19 -2.17 5.23
C MET A 1 -0.22 -1.38 4.37
N ALA A 2 1.07 -1.48 4.66
CA ALA A 2 2.14 -0.81 3.90
C ALA A 2 3.11 -1.86 3.34
N PHE A 3 3.48 -1.70 2.07
CA PHE A 3 4.37 -2.60 1.35
C PHE A 3 5.62 -1.83 0.96
N GLU A 4 6.78 -2.28 1.45
CA GLU A 4 8.06 -1.64 1.23
C GLU A 4 8.54 -1.78 -0.22
N GLN A 5 9.09 -0.70 -0.76
CA GLN A 5 9.82 -0.71 -2.01
C GLN A 5 11.31 -0.97 -1.75
N ASP A 6 11.92 -1.72 -2.66
CA ASP A 6 13.36 -1.94 -2.69
C ASP A 6 14.09 -0.60 -2.93
N PRO A 7 14.94 -0.15 -1.98
CA PRO A 7 15.64 1.12 -2.11
C PRO A 7 16.67 1.13 -3.25
N GLU A 8 17.29 0.00 -3.59
CA GLU A 8 18.29 -0.08 -4.66
C GLU A 8 17.63 0.11 -6.02
N LEU A 9 16.51 -0.58 -6.26
CA LEU A 9 15.73 -0.42 -7.49
C LEU A 9 15.13 0.98 -7.59
N THR A 10 14.67 1.53 -6.46
CA THR A 10 14.10 2.89 -6.41
C THR A 10 15.14 3.98 -6.69
N ALA A 11 16.41 3.77 -6.31
CA ALA A 11 17.50 4.72 -6.51
C ALA A 11 17.93 4.87 -7.99
N THR A 12 17.47 3.97 -8.88
CA THR A 12 17.82 4.01 -10.31
C THR A 12 17.15 5.12 -11.11
N GLY A 13 16.33 5.97 -10.48
CA GLY A 13 15.71 7.13 -11.12
C GLY A 13 14.62 6.72 -12.12
N THR A 14 14.78 7.09 -13.39
CA THR A 14 13.78 6.85 -14.46
C THR A 14 14.06 5.56 -15.24
N SER A 15 14.73 4.59 -14.63
CA SER A 15 15.07 3.34 -15.31
C SER A 15 13.90 2.35 -15.28
N ILE A 16 13.92 1.35 -16.18
CA ILE A 16 12.93 0.27 -16.18
C ILE A 16 12.89 -0.52 -14.86
N ALA A 17 13.97 -0.51 -14.07
CA ALA A 17 13.99 -1.15 -12.77
C ALA A 17 13.07 -0.46 -11.77
N VAL A 18 12.90 0.87 -11.85
CA VAL A 18 11.94 1.59 -10.98
C VAL A 18 10.50 1.22 -11.34
N ASP A 19 10.21 1.12 -12.63
CA ASP A 19 8.87 0.78 -13.12
C ASP A 19 8.48 -0.64 -12.71
N TYR A 20 9.43 -1.58 -12.86
CA TYR A 20 9.28 -2.94 -12.37
C TYR A 20 9.00 -2.96 -10.86
N GLU A 21 9.79 -2.23 -10.07
CA GLU A 21 9.64 -2.22 -8.62
C GLU A 21 8.29 -1.67 -8.17
N VAL A 22 7.84 -0.57 -8.79
CA VAL A 22 6.50 -0.02 -8.54
C VAL A 22 5.42 -1.04 -8.88
N GLY A 23 5.52 -1.70 -10.04
CA GLY A 23 4.58 -2.74 -10.45
C GLY A 23 4.55 -3.93 -9.49
N ARG A 24 5.71 -4.43 -9.09
CA ARG A 24 5.89 -5.56 -8.16
C ARG A 24 5.23 -5.29 -6.82
N VAL A 25 5.49 -4.12 -6.21
CA VAL A 25 4.92 -3.76 -4.90
C VAL A 25 3.41 -3.58 -4.97
N TYR A 26 2.90 -2.99 -6.05
CA TYR A 26 1.45 -2.89 -6.23
C TYR A 26 0.80 -4.27 -6.43
N ALA A 27 1.38 -5.15 -7.24
CA ALA A 27 0.88 -6.52 -7.42
C ALA A 27 0.81 -7.26 -6.07
N ASN A 28 1.86 -7.16 -5.25
CA ASN A 28 1.87 -7.73 -3.90
C ASN A 28 0.78 -7.13 -3.01
N SER A 29 0.59 -5.80 -3.06
CA SER A 29 -0.45 -5.12 -2.27
C SER A 29 -1.87 -5.55 -2.66
N VAL A 30 -2.10 -5.81 -3.95
CA VAL A 30 -3.39 -6.28 -4.48
C VAL A 30 -3.62 -7.73 -4.03
N LEU A 31 -2.62 -8.61 -4.21
CA LEU A 31 -2.72 -10.00 -3.80
C LEU A 31 -3.07 -10.11 -2.31
N ALA A 32 -2.31 -9.44 -1.43
CA ALA A 32 -2.54 -9.49 0.01
C ALA A 32 -3.92 -8.95 0.42
N SER A 33 -4.31 -7.78 -0.09
CA SER A 33 -5.60 -7.16 0.26
C SER A 33 -6.81 -7.95 -0.25
N VAL A 34 -6.73 -8.53 -1.45
CA VAL A 34 -7.81 -9.36 -2.00
C VAL A 34 -7.96 -10.65 -1.21
N GLN A 35 -6.85 -11.33 -0.89
CA GLN A 35 -6.91 -12.56 -0.10
C GLN A 35 -7.44 -12.31 1.32
N LEU A 36 -6.99 -11.23 1.97
CA LEU A 36 -7.49 -10.85 3.29
C LEU A 36 -9.00 -10.53 3.26
N ALA A 37 -9.46 -9.76 2.27
CA ALA A 37 -10.88 -9.47 2.13
C ALA A 37 -11.72 -10.73 1.83
N ARG A 38 -11.19 -11.67 1.03
CA ARG A 38 -11.83 -12.98 0.80
C ARG A 38 -11.94 -13.79 2.09
N PHE A 39 -10.87 -13.81 2.87
CA PHE A 39 -10.84 -14.51 4.16
C PHE A 39 -11.89 -13.95 5.13
N ILE A 40 -11.96 -12.63 5.28
CA ILE A 40 -12.96 -11.99 6.17
C ILE A 40 -14.40 -12.29 5.70
N ARG A 41 -14.65 -12.28 4.38
CA ARG A 41 -15.95 -12.71 3.84
C ARG A 41 -16.28 -14.18 4.12
N ALA A 42 -15.28 -15.06 4.11
CA ALA A 42 -15.48 -16.46 4.46
C ALA A 42 -15.82 -16.67 5.95
N LEU A 43 -15.45 -15.72 6.82
CA LEU A 43 -15.86 -15.69 8.22
C LEU A 43 -17.29 -15.13 8.42
N GLY A 44 -17.96 -14.68 7.36
CA GLY A 44 -19.33 -14.16 7.41
C GLY A 44 -19.44 -12.63 7.52
N TYR A 45 -18.33 -11.89 7.48
CA TYR A 45 -18.33 -10.43 7.57
C TYR A 45 -18.19 -9.76 6.20
N PRO A 46 -18.95 -8.70 5.90
CA PRO A 46 -18.81 -7.99 4.63
C PRO A 46 -17.45 -7.30 4.58
N ALA A 47 -16.60 -7.61 3.60
CA ALA A 47 -15.28 -6.97 3.48
C ALA A 47 -14.94 -6.59 2.03
N ARG A 48 -14.25 -5.46 1.87
CA ARG A 48 -13.80 -4.89 0.59
C ARG A 48 -12.32 -4.54 0.63
N ALA A 49 -11.57 -4.97 -0.37
CA ALA A 49 -10.19 -4.56 -0.58
C ALA A 49 -10.13 -3.20 -1.31
N HIS A 50 -9.21 -2.34 -0.87
CA HIS A 50 -8.87 -1.05 -1.46
C HIS A 50 -7.38 -1.07 -1.84
N ASN A 51 -7.09 -1.12 -3.14
CA ASN A 51 -5.74 -1.34 -3.69
C ASN A 51 -5.62 -0.71 -5.09
N LEU A 52 -4.46 -0.87 -5.75
CA LEU A 52 -4.18 -0.25 -7.04
C LEU A 52 -5.33 -0.48 -8.04
N ARG A 53 -5.82 0.61 -8.64
CA ARG A 53 -6.98 0.66 -9.56
C ARG A 53 -8.34 0.26 -8.95
N ASN A 54 -8.45 0.13 -7.63
CA ASN A 54 -9.70 -0.20 -6.95
C ASN A 54 -9.78 0.49 -5.57
N TYR A 55 -9.94 1.82 -5.57
CA TYR A 55 -10.07 2.65 -4.36
C TYR A 55 -11.45 3.32 -4.32
N LEU A 56 -12.10 3.31 -3.14
CA LEU A 56 -13.24 4.19 -2.83
C LEU A 56 -12.97 5.07 -1.60
N ILE A 57 -11.76 5.01 -1.05
CA ILE A 57 -11.33 5.74 0.15
C ILE A 57 -9.91 6.27 -0.05
N MET A 58 -9.55 7.30 0.71
CA MET A 58 -8.20 7.87 0.71
C MET A 58 -7.28 7.11 1.66
N LEU A 59 -6.24 6.46 1.14
CA LEU A 59 -5.36 5.64 1.95
C LEU A 59 -4.36 6.40 2.80
N VAL A 60 -3.94 7.60 2.38
CA VAL A 60 -2.96 8.41 3.14
C VAL A 60 -3.49 8.80 4.53
N PRO A 61 -4.65 9.49 4.67
CA PRO A 61 -5.20 9.80 5.99
C PRO A 61 -5.50 8.54 6.79
N LEU A 62 -6.05 7.49 6.16
CA LEU A 62 -6.33 6.22 6.83
C LEU A 62 -5.06 5.56 7.39
N ALA A 63 -3.94 5.64 6.69
CA ALA A 63 -2.68 5.09 7.16
C ALA A 63 -2.06 5.92 8.30
N VAL A 64 -2.31 7.23 8.33
CA VAL A 64 -1.97 8.08 9.49
C VAL A 64 -2.82 7.66 10.70
N ASP A 65 -4.14 7.54 10.53
CA ASP A 65 -5.06 7.11 11.59
C ASP A 65 -4.73 5.69 12.11
N ALA A 66 -4.29 4.80 11.22
CA ALA A 66 -3.85 3.45 11.57
C ALA A 66 -2.44 3.38 12.20
N GLY A 67 -1.78 4.53 12.41
CA GLY A 67 -0.45 4.60 13.04
C GLY A 67 0.70 4.07 12.17
N ILE A 68 0.51 3.97 10.85
CA ILE A 68 1.55 3.49 9.92
C ILE A 68 2.67 4.53 9.76
N GLY A 69 2.33 5.82 9.84
CA GLY A 69 3.27 6.92 9.73
C GLY A 69 2.57 8.27 9.79
N GLU A 70 3.29 9.32 9.42
CA GLU A 70 2.80 10.70 9.42
C GLU A 70 2.66 11.23 7.98
N LEU A 71 1.83 12.25 7.80
CA LEU A 71 1.70 12.93 6.51
C LEU A 71 2.98 13.72 6.20
N GLY A 72 3.69 13.34 5.14
CA GLY A 72 4.83 14.08 4.63
C GLY A 72 4.45 15.28 3.77
N ARG A 73 5.36 16.26 3.66
CA ARG A 73 5.20 17.43 2.76
C ARG A 73 4.99 17.05 1.30
N ASN A 74 5.46 15.87 0.90
CA ASN A 74 5.29 15.30 -0.43
C ASN A 74 3.91 14.64 -0.67
N GLY A 75 3.00 14.68 0.30
CA GLY A 75 1.66 14.07 0.20
C GLY A 75 1.64 12.55 0.39
N TYR A 76 2.78 11.95 0.73
CA TYR A 76 2.88 10.53 1.05
C TYR A 76 2.90 10.31 2.56
N VAL A 77 2.55 9.09 2.98
CA VAL A 77 2.81 8.66 4.36
C VAL A 77 4.28 8.35 4.53
N VAL A 78 4.89 8.95 5.54
CA VAL A 78 6.30 8.74 5.92
C VAL A 78 6.32 8.04 7.26
N SER A 79 6.96 6.88 7.32
CA SER A 79 7.14 6.13 8.58
C SER A 79 8.59 6.16 9.02
N ARG A 80 8.86 5.99 10.32
CA ARG A 80 10.25 5.94 10.84
C ARG A 80 11.06 4.80 10.22
N LYS A 81 10.42 3.67 9.94
CA LYS A 81 11.09 2.47 9.42
C LYS A 81 11.28 2.49 7.90
N LEU A 82 10.23 2.85 7.16
CA LEU A 82 10.21 2.74 5.70
C LEU A 82 10.50 4.07 4.99
N GLY A 83 10.50 5.19 5.71
CA GLY A 83 10.46 6.52 5.10
C GLY A 83 9.22 6.66 4.21
N ALA A 84 9.38 7.29 3.04
CA ALA A 84 8.35 7.45 2.01
C ALA A 84 8.30 6.28 0.99
N LYS A 85 9.03 5.19 1.24
CA LYS A 85 9.25 4.09 0.28
C LYS A 85 8.22 2.98 0.43
N SER A 86 6.93 3.33 0.51
CA SER A 86 5.87 2.34 0.65
C SER A 86 4.69 2.57 -0.30
N ARG A 87 3.98 1.49 -0.60
CA ARG A 87 2.65 1.52 -1.21
C ARG A 87 1.63 1.01 -0.22
N LEU A 88 0.44 1.61 -0.24
CA LEU A 88 -0.60 1.32 0.72
C LEU A 88 -1.69 0.47 0.07
N SER A 89 -2.26 -0.43 0.87
CA SER A 89 -3.57 -1.04 0.60
C SER A 89 -4.34 -1.20 1.91
N ALA A 90 -5.67 -1.28 1.83
CA ALA A 90 -6.53 -1.45 2.99
C ALA A 90 -7.62 -2.49 2.73
N VAL A 91 -8.18 -3.02 3.81
CA VAL A 91 -9.42 -3.80 3.76
C VAL A 91 -10.39 -3.15 4.73
N GLN A 92 -11.58 -2.84 4.25
CA GLN A 92 -12.68 -2.31 5.04
C GLN A 92 -13.68 -3.43 5.27
N THR A 93 -14.11 -3.60 6.52
CA THR A 93 -15.14 -4.57 6.93
C THR A 93 -16.22 -3.90 7.76
#